data_AF-A0A4S8PCK8-F1
#
_entry.id   AF-A0A4S8PCK8-F1
#
_cell.length_a   1.000
_cell.length_b   1.000
_cell.length_c   1.000
_cell.angle_alpha   90.00
_cell.angle_beta   90.00
_cell.angle_gamma   90.00
#
_symmetry.space_group_name_H-M   'P 1'
#
loop_
_entity.id
_entity.type
_entity.pdbx_description
1 polymer ?
#
loop_
_entity_poly.entity_id
_entity_poly.type
_entity_poly.pdbx_seq_one_letter_code
_entity_poly.pdbx_strand_id
1 'polypeptide(L)'
;MKKKEKLARRLVRERSGGICEVCGAARATNFQHRKNRSQAGGWSAANGLDVCGSGTTGCHGYIHANPAESYERGWSVHSWDDPAEVPVQTALGWVLLDADGGRTAVAPCAT
;
A
#
# COMPACT_ATOMS: atom_id res chain seq x y z
N MET A 1 -18.68 7.55 3.39
CA MET A 1 -17.84 6.42 2.95
C MET A 1 -17.34 6.56 1.50
N LYS A 2 -18.21 6.72 0.49
CA LYS A 2 -17.79 6.87 -0.93
C LYS A 2 -16.83 8.04 -1.23
N LYS A 3 -16.94 9.18 -0.52
CA LYS A 3 -16.02 10.32 -0.68
C LYS A 3 -14.57 9.98 -0.29
N LYS A 4 -14.37 9.31 0.86
CA LYS A 4 -13.03 8.92 1.34
C LYS A 4 -12.39 7.89 0.42
N GLU A 5 -13.16 6.91 -0.08
CA GLU A 5 -12.69 5.97 -1.09
C GLU A 5 -12.21 6.68 -2.37
N LYS A 6 -13.04 7.55 -2.94
CA LYS A 6 -12.69 8.28 -4.17
C LYS A 6 -11.43 9.12 -3.97
N LEU A 7 -11.30 9.78 -2.83
CA LEU A 7 -10.13 10.58 -2.50
C LEU A 7 -8.88 9.70 -2.35
N ALA A 8 -8.93 8.64 -1.56
CA ALA A 8 -7.80 7.73 -1.35
C ALA A 8 -7.31 7.13 -2.67
N ARG A 9 -8.22 6.61 -3.52
CA ARG A 9 -7.86 6.07 -4.83
C ARG A 9 -7.21 7.12 -5.74
N ARG A 10 -7.71 8.37 -5.73
CA ARG A 10 -7.14 9.46 -6.51
C ARG A 10 -5.71 9.78 -6.04
N LEU A 11 -5.52 10.00 -4.75
CA LEU A 11 -4.21 10.38 -4.18
C LEU A 11 -3.18 9.27 -4.41
N VAL A 12 -3.56 8.01 -4.18
CA VAL A 12 -2.68 6.85 -4.43
C VAL A 12 -2.31 6.74 -5.90
N ARG A 13 -3.27 6.97 -6.80
CA ARG A 13 -3.02 6.96 -8.25
C ARG A 13 -2.11 8.11 -8.71
N GLU A 14 -2.30 9.30 -8.16
CA GLU A 14 -1.47 10.47 -8.42
C GLU A 14 -0.02 10.22 -7.92
N ARG A 15 0.13 9.67 -6.71
CA ARG A 15 1.42 9.28 -6.11
C ARG A 15 2.17 8.23 -6.95
N SER A 16 1.45 7.22 -7.45
CA SER A 16 2.03 6.10 -8.18
C SER A 16 2.31 6.40 -9.66
N GLY A 17 1.70 7.46 -10.22
CA GLY A 17 1.68 7.70 -11.65
C GLY A 17 0.95 6.60 -12.45
N GLY A 18 0.17 5.76 -11.77
CA GLY A 18 -0.49 4.59 -12.35
C GLY A 18 0.42 3.39 -12.62
N ILE A 19 1.60 3.37 -12.01
CA ILE A 19 2.54 2.25 -12.04
C ILE A 19 2.49 1.51 -10.70
N CYS A 20 2.65 0.20 -10.71
CA CYS A 20 2.65 -0.63 -9.52
C CYS A 20 3.71 -0.14 -8.52
N GLU A 21 3.30 0.26 -7.33
CA GLU A 21 4.21 0.78 -6.30
C GLU A 21 5.13 -0.32 -5.75
N VAL A 22 4.75 -1.60 -5.87
CA VAL A 22 5.54 -2.73 -5.39
C VAL A 22 6.65 -3.10 -6.36
N CYS A 23 6.32 -3.44 -7.62
CA CYS A 23 7.31 -3.91 -8.59
C CYS A 23 7.87 -2.82 -9.51
N GLY A 24 7.20 -1.67 -9.65
CA GLY A 24 7.62 -0.59 -10.55
C GLY A 24 7.56 -0.91 -12.05
N ALA A 25 7.20 -2.14 -12.44
CA ALA A 25 7.37 -2.64 -13.81
C ALA A 25 6.07 -2.80 -14.60
N ALA A 26 4.91 -2.65 -13.97
CA ALA A 26 3.60 -2.87 -14.59
C ALA A 26 2.62 -1.76 -14.24
N ARG A 27 1.60 -1.56 -15.08
CA ARG A 27 0.49 -0.65 -14.77
C ARG A 27 -0.23 -1.15 -13.52
N ALA A 28 -0.50 -0.23 -12.61
CA ALA A 28 -1.35 -0.51 -11.46
C ALA A 28 -2.81 -0.56 -11.90
N THR A 29 -3.50 -1.57 -11.42
CA THR A 29 -4.88 -1.94 -11.80
C THR A 29 -5.80 -2.06 -10.60
N ASN A 30 -5.25 -2.21 -9.39
CA ASN A 30 -6.01 -2.39 -8.16
C ASN A 30 -5.43 -1.62 -6.99
N PHE A 31 -6.33 -1.21 -6.10
CA PHE A 31 -5.98 -0.60 -4.82
C PHE A 31 -5.87 -1.70 -3.76
N GLN A 32 -4.67 -1.91 -3.23
CA GLN A 32 -4.42 -2.83 -2.13
C GLN A 32 -4.54 -2.06 -0.80
N HIS A 33 -5.40 -2.54 0.10
CA HIS A 33 -5.41 -2.05 1.46
C HIS A 33 -4.28 -2.70 2.25
N ARG A 34 -3.56 -1.91 3.06
CA ARG A 34 -2.54 -2.44 3.97
C ARG A 34 -3.18 -3.00 5.24
N LYS A 35 -4.09 -2.22 5.83
CA LYS A 35 -4.95 -2.62 6.95
C LYS A 35 -6.32 -3.00 6.42
N ASN A 36 -6.70 -4.25 6.64
CA ASN A 36 -7.98 -4.78 6.20
C ASN A 36 -9.15 -4.00 6.80
N ARG A 37 -10.23 -3.85 6.02
CA ARG A 37 -11.44 -3.13 6.44
C ARG A 37 -12.12 -3.75 7.66
N SER A 38 -12.07 -5.08 7.79
CA SER A 38 -12.57 -5.80 8.97
C SER A 38 -11.80 -5.48 10.25
N GLN A 39 -10.59 -4.93 10.12
CA GLN A 39 -9.72 -4.52 11.22
C GLN A 39 -9.75 -3.00 11.41
N ALA A 40 -10.91 -2.37 11.16
CA ALA A 40 -11.10 -0.92 11.15
C ALA A 40 -10.22 -0.16 10.14
N GLY A 41 -9.65 -0.84 9.13
CA GLY A 41 -8.92 -0.21 8.03
C GLY A 41 -9.83 0.70 7.21
N GLY A 42 -9.51 2.00 7.22
CA GLY A 42 -10.23 3.02 6.48
C GLY A 42 -9.67 3.26 5.08
N TRP A 43 -10.43 4.01 4.28
CA TRP A 43 -9.94 4.58 3.03
C TRP A 43 -9.06 5.81 3.33
N SER A 44 -7.76 5.68 3.15
CA SER A 44 -6.77 6.75 3.17
C SER A 44 -5.62 6.42 2.21
N ALA A 45 -4.83 7.42 1.82
CA ALA A 45 -3.66 7.18 0.98
C ALA A 45 -2.52 6.46 1.72
N ALA A 46 -2.40 6.68 3.03
CA ALA A 46 -1.47 5.96 3.92
C ALA A 46 -1.76 4.45 4.00
N ASN A 47 -3.04 4.08 3.92
CA ASN A 47 -3.51 2.70 4.01
C ASN A 47 -3.62 1.99 2.64
N GLY A 48 -3.19 2.65 1.56
CA GLY A 48 -3.42 2.20 0.19
C GLY A 48 -2.15 2.10 -0.64
N LEU A 49 -2.05 1.06 -1.45
CA LEU A 49 -1.04 0.93 -2.51
C LEU A 49 -1.72 0.74 -3.88
N ASP A 50 -1.17 1.35 -4.92
CA ASP A 50 -1.55 1.07 -6.30
C ASP A 50 -0.72 -0.12 -6.81
N VAL A 51 -1.36 -1.24 -7.08
CA VAL A 51 -0.68 -2.50 -7.45
C VAL A 51 -1.21 -3.09 -8.74
N CYS A 52 -0.36 -3.84 -9.45
CA CYS A 52 -0.76 -4.58 -10.63
C CYS A 52 -1.44 -5.91 -10.26
N GLY A 53 -2.23 -6.43 -11.19
CA GLY A 53 -2.90 -7.72 -11.08
C GLY A 53 -4.21 -7.67 -10.29
N SER A 54 -4.61 -8.81 -9.73
CA SER A 54 -5.87 -9.08 -9.05
C SER A 54 -5.61 -9.82 -7.74
N GLY A 55 -6.64 -10.17 -6.96
CA GLY A 55 -6.46 -10.95 -5.73
C GLY A 55 -5.75 -12.31 -5.90
N THR A 56 -5.51 -12.77 -7.13
CA THR A 56 -4.80 -14.01 -7.45
C THR A 56 -3.68 -13.86 -8.48
N THR A 57 -3.42 -12.64 -8.99
CA THR A 57 -2.41 -12.41 -10.05
C THR A 57 -1.60 -11.14 -9.77
N GLY A 58 -0.39 -11.06 -10.33
CA GLY A 58 0.49 -9.91 -10.15
C GLY A 58 0.88 -9.66 -8.68
N CYS A 59 1.36 -8.44 -8.39
CA CYS A 59 1.74 -8.08 -7.02
C CYS A 59 0.55 -8.13 -6.05
N HIS A 60 -0.65 -7.79 -6.51
CA HIS A 60 -1.84 -7.89 -5.68
C HIS A 60 -2.06 -9.33 -5.19
N GLY A 61 -2.00 -10.31 -6.08
CA GLY A 61 -2.17 -11.73 -5.71
C GLY A 61 -1.03 -12.25 -4.86
N TYR A 62 0.20 -11.82 -5.16
CA TYR A 62 1.37 -12.19 -4.38
C TYR A 62 1.24 -11.77 -2.92
N ILE A 63 0.77 -10.56 -2.64
CA ILE A 63 0.56 -10.04 -1.27
C ILE A 63 -0.42 -10.92 -0.50
N HIS A 64 -1.54 -11.32 -1.12
CA HIS A 64 -2.52 -12.19 -0.48
C HIS A 64 -1.98 -13.62 -0.25
N ALA A 65 -1.14 -14.12 -1.15
CA ALA A 65 -0.55 -15.46 -1.04
C ALA A 65 0.61 -15.54 -0.04
N ASN A 66 1.29 -14.42 0.23
CA ASN A 66 2.50 -14.37 1.08
C ASN A 66 2.31 -13.40 2.26
N PRO A 67 1.46 -13.73 3.24
CA PRO A 67 1.11 -12.81 4.31
C PRO A 67 2.30 -12.45 5.22
N ALA A 68 3.19 -13.40 5.53
CA ALA A 68 4.35 -13.15 6.39
C ALA A 68 5.29 -12.09 5.78
N GLU A 69 5.68 -12.27 4.52
CA GLU A 69 6.49 -11.29 3.78
C GLU A 69 5.73 -9.97 3.59
N SER A 70 4.41 -10.02 3.41
CA SER A 70 3.61 -8.81 3.26
C SER A 70 3.60 -7.95 4.51
N TYR A 71 3.58 -8.54 5.70
CA TYR A 71 3.74 -7.80 6.95
C TYR A 71 5.17 -7.26 7.10
N GLU A 72 6.18 -8.08 6.81
CA GLU A 72 7.60 -7.67 6.87
C GLU A 72 7.90 -6.47 5.96
N ARG A 73 7.38 -6.49 4.73
CA ARG A 73 7.54 -5.41 3.75
C ARG A 73 6.54 -4.26 3.92
N GLY A 74 5.66 -4.35 4.91
CA GLY A 74 4.62 -3.36 5.19
C GLY A 74 3.55 -3.25 4.11
N TRP A 75 3.44 -4.20 3.18
CA TRP A 75 2.32 -4.27 2.21
C TRP A 75 0.99 -4.58 2.89
N SER A 76 1.06 -5.26 4.03
CA SER A 76 -0.01 -5.47 4.99
C SER A 76 0.43 -4.97 6.36
N VAL A 77 -0.51 -4.56 7.22
CA VAL A 77 -0.23 -4.16 8.61
C VAL A 77 -1.25 -4.78 9.55
N HIS A 78 -0.88 -4.93 10.83
CA HIS A 78 -1.76 -5.55 11.82
C HIS A 78 -2.91 -4.61 12.23
N SER A 79 -3.87 -5.17 12.97
CA SER A 79 -5.04 -4.44 13.42
C SER A 79 -4.73 -3.34 14.44
N TRP A 80 -3.62 -3.44 15.15
CA TRP A 80 -3.15 -2.43 16.12
C TRP A 80 -2.23 -1.37 15.50
N ASP A 81 -1.70 -1.60 14.31
CA ASP A 81 -0.76 -0.66 13.66
C ASP A 81 -1.50 0.53 13.04
N ASP A 82 -0.84 1.70 13.01
CA ASP A 82 -1.20 2.80 12.11
C ASP A 82 -0.44 2.64 10.78
N PRO A 83 -1.15 2.47 9.64
CA PRO A 83 -0.51 2.41 8.33
C PRO A 83 0.42 3.61 8.03
N ALA A 84 0.15 4.79 8.60
CA ALA A 84 0.98 5.97 8.39
C ALA A 84 2.33 5.91 9.11
N GLU A 85 2.46 5.05 10.13
CA GLU A 85 3.67 4.90 10.94
C GLU A 85 4.49 3.65 10.58
N VAL A 86 3.91 2.70 9.83
CA VAL A 86 4.61 1.51 9.36
C VAL A 86 5.25 1.77 7.99
N PRO A 87 6.58 1.68 7.85
CA PRO A 87 7.24 1.77 6.54
C PRO A 87 6.75 0.70 5.58
N VAL A 88 6.74 1.02 4.29
CA VAL A 88 6.43 0.09 3.22
C VAL A 88 7.57 0.05 2.22
N GLN A 89 7.93 -1.16 1.79
CA GLN A 89 8.90 -1.33 0.72
C GLN A 89 8.22 -1.20 -0.64
N THR A 90 8.69 -0.23 -1.42
CA THR A 90 8.23 0.04 -2.79
C THR A 90 9.37 -0.19 -3.77
N ALA A 91 9.07 -0.09 -5.07
CA ALA A 91 10.09 -0.08 -6.12
C ALA A 91 11.11 1.07 -5.98
N LEU A 92 10.79 2.11 -5.18
CA LEU A 92 11.67 3.23 -4.89
C LEU A 92 12.46 3.06 -3.58
N GLY A 93 12.28 1.95 -2.88
CA GLY A 93 12.82 1.70 -1.54
C GLY A 93 11.78 1.85 -0.44
N TRP A 94 12.25 1.94 0.80
CA TRP A 94 11.43 2.05 2.00
C TRP A 94 10.90 3.48 2.19
N VAL A 95 9.59 3.61 2.39
CA VAL A 95 8.94 4.89 2.58
C VAL A 95 7.86 4.83 3.66
N LEU A 96 7.60 5.96 4.31
CA LEU A 96 6.34 6.19 5.02
C LEU A 96 5.34 6.86 4.07
N LEU A 97 4.07 6.50 4.20
CA LEU A 97 2.97 7.04 3.40
C LEU A 97 2.05 7.87 4.28
N ASP A 98 1.71 9.08 3.86
CA ASP A 98 0.78 9.94 4.59
C ASP A 98 -0.64 9.93 4.01
N ALA A 99 -1.56 10.59 4.70
CA ALA A 99 -2.97 10.65 4.31
C ALA A 99 -3.22 11.52 3.06
N ASP A 100 -2.29 12.42 2.74
CA ASP A 100 -2.35 13.38 1.62
C ASP A 100 -1.75 12.81 0.32
N GLY A 101 -1.22 11.58 0.36
CA GLY A 101 -0.63 10.90 -0.80
C GLY A 101 0.84 11.20 -0.99
N GLY A 102 1.50 11.79 0.00
CA GLY A 102 2.94 11.94 0.04
C GLY A 102 3.66 10.64 0.41
N ARG A 103 4.98 10.68 0.22
CA ARG A 103 5.90 9.63 0.63
C ARG A 103 7.18 10.26 1.18
N THR A 104 7.67 9.73 2.29
CA THR A 104 8.93 10.15 2.90
C THR A 104 9.87 8.95 2.91
N ALA A 105 11.04 9.08 2.28
CA ALA A 105 12.04 8.02 2.29
C ALA A 105 12.53 7.78 3.73
N VAL A 106 12.66 6.51 4.10
CA VAL A 106 13.21 6.09 5.39
C VAL A 106 14.32 5.09 5.15
N ALA A 107 15.32 5.09 6.04
CA ALA A 107 16.32 4.04 6.04
C ALA A 107 15.63 2.69 6.32
N PRO A 108 16.11 1.58 5.74
CA PRO A 108 15.62 0.27 6.13
C PRO A 108 15.80 0.12 7.64
N CYS A 109 14.75 -0.26 8.36
CA CYS A 109 14.88 -0.66 9.75
C CYS A 109 15.84 -1.84 9.77
N ALA A 110 17.02 -1.67 10.40
CA ALA A 110 17.87 -2.83 10.67
C ALA A 110 17.08 -3.73 11.61
N THR A 111 16.74 -4.92 11.12
CA THR A 111 15.98 -5.97 11.80
C THR A 111 16.44 -6.23 13.22
#